data_AF-A0A3R9YZH1-F1
#
_entry.id   AF-A0A3R9YZH1-F1
#
_cell.length_a   1.000
_cell.length_b   1.000
_cell.length_c   1.000
_cell.angle_alpha   90.00
_cell.angle_beta   90.00
_cell.angle_gamma   90.00
#
_symmetry.space_group_name_H-M   'P 1'
#
loop_
_entity.id
_entity.type
_entity.pdbx_description
1 polymer ?
#
loop_
_entity_poly.entity_id
_entity_poly.type
_entity_poly.pdbx_seq_one_letter_code
_entity_poly.pdbx_strand_id
1 'polypeptide(L)'
;MKKELLDEQRIAAIAARTDAATSGPWKAMLEGRDHSSGSSCIVTAIGGIDLDGATDLDIEFMANARQDIPYLIAELRRVTSLLSA
;
A
#
# COMPACT_ATOMS: atom_id res chain seq x y z
N MET A 1 -18.28 -16.90 1.84
CA MET A 1 -16.98 -16.17 1.90
C MET A 1 -15.96 -17.15 2.45
N LYS A 2 -14.89 -17.48 1.71
CA LYS A 2 -14.00 -18.60 2.08
C LYS A 2 -13.29 -18.30 3.40
N LYS A 3 -13.33 -19.24 4.35
CA LYS A 3 -12.63 -19.17 5.66
C LYS A 3 -11.14 -18.79 5.51
N GLU A 4 -10.54 -19.14 4.37
CA GLU A 4 -9.17 -18.79 3.95
C GLU A 4 -8.89 -17.28 3.76
N LEU A 5 -9.93 -16.45 3.59
CA LEU A 5 -9.80 -14.99 3.44
C LEU A 5 -9.76 -14.25 4.78
N LEU A 6 -10.26 -14.87 5.86
CA LEU A 6 -10.37 -14.28 7.19
C LEU A 6 -9.46 -14.96 8.24
N ASP A 7 -8.46 -15.68 7.76
CA ASP A 7 -7.45 -16.29 8.62
C ASP A 7 -6.54 -15.22 9.25
N GLU A 8 -6.54 -15.13 10.60
CA GLU A 8 -5.71 -14.16 11.32
C GLU A 8 -4.22 -14.37 11.04
N GLN A 9 -3.75 -15.61 10.83
CA GLN A 9 -2.34 -15.84 10.51
C GLN A 9 -1.97 -15.14 9.19
N ARG A 10 -2.84 -15.24 8.19
CA ARG A 10 -2.67 -14.52 6.91
C ARG A 10 -2.77 -13.01 7.07
N ILE A 11 -3.75 -12.50 7.83
CA ILE A 11 -3.93 -11.06 8.08
C ILE A 11 -2.68 -10.49 8.77
N ALA A 12 -2.19 -11.16 9.80
CA ALA A 12 -0.97 -10.78 10.51
C ALA A 12 0.27 -10.79 9.60
N ALA A 13 0.38 -11.75 8.68
CA ALA A 13 1.48 -11.78 7.71
C ALA A 13 1.42 -10.59 6.72
N ILE A 14 0.23 -10.14 6.32
CA ILE A 14 0.07 -8.93 5.48
C ILE A 14 0.43 -7.68 6.29
N ALA A 15 -0.03 -7.59 7.54
CA ALA A 15 0.31 -6.48 8.43
C ALA A 15 1.84 -6.37 8.63
N ALA A 16 2.52 -7.48 8.91
CA ALA A 16 3.97 -7.49 9.10
C ALA A 16 4.74 -6.97 7.88
N ARG A 17 4.34 -7.33 6.65
CA ARG A 17 4.96 -6.77 5.42
C ARG A 17 4.68 -5.28 5.27
N THR A 18 3.50 -4.84 5.67
CA THR A 18 3.08 -3.42 5.61
C THR A 18 3.88 -2.56 6.58
N ASP A 19 4.11 -3.08 7.80
CA ASP A 19 4.85 -2.39 8.85
C ASP A 19 6.36 -2.39 8.60
N ALA A 20 6.88 -3.37 7.87
CA ALA A 20 8.29 -3.44 7.46
C ALA A 20 8.64 -2.44 6.34
N ALA A 21 7.66 -1.99 5.56
CA ALA A 21 7.85 -0.95 4.55
C ALA A 21 7.98 0.44 5.19
N THR A 22 8.55 1.41 4.46
CA THR A 22 8.66 2.79 4.96
C THR A 22 7.29 3.34 5.35
N SER A 23 7.25 4.14 6.42
CA SER A 23 6.01 4.72 6.90
C SER A 23 5.33 5.55 5.81
N GLY A 24 4.01 5.40 5.71
CA GLY A 24 3.20 6.26 4.86
C GLY A 24 3.10 7.70 5.41
N PRO A 25 2.51 8.62 4.64
CA PRO A 25 1.95 8.41 3.32
C PRO A 25 3.04 8.23 2.26
N TRP A 26 2.74 7.39 1.26
CA TRP A 26 3.48 7.38 0.01
C TRP A 26 2.74 8.25 -1.00
N LYS A 27 3.48 8.97 -1.84
CA LYS A 27 2.92 9.86 -2.83
C LYS A 27 3.54 9.59 -4.20
N ALA A 28 2.71 9.34 -5.20
CA ALA A 28 3.14 9.36 -6.58
C ALA A 28 3.54 10.79 -6.98
N MET A 29 4.75 10.94 -7.51
CA MET A 29 5.26 12.20 -8.04
C MET A 29 5.61 11.99 -9.51
N LEU A 30 4.67 12.34 -10.40
CA LEU A 30 4.77 12.04 -11.83
C LEU A 30 5.42 13.18 -12.61
N GLU A 31 6.33 12.85 -13.52
CA GLU A 31 6.94 13.84 -14.43
C GLU A 31 5.88 14.39 -15.40
N GLY A 32 5.89 15.71 -15.60
CA GLY A 32 4.92 16.42 -16.43
C GLY A 32 3.60 16.78 -15.72
N ARG A 33 3.30 16.16 -14.57
CA ARG A 33 2.13 16.50 -13.74
C ARG A 33 2.52 17.19 -12.43
N ASP A 34 3.39 16.54 -11.66
CA ASP A 34 3.75 16.96 -10.31
C ASP A 34 5.12 17.68 -10.25
N HIS A 35 5.95 17.45 -11.27
CA HIS A 35 7.25 18.11 -11.47
C HIS A 35 7.62 18.12 -12.97
N SER A 36 8.68 18.83 -13.34
CA SER A 36 9.02 19.10 -14.75
C SER A 36 10.31 18.45 -15.24
N SER A 37 10.97 17.62 -14.44
CA SER A 37 12.25 17.02 -14.81
C SER A 37 12.59 15.80 -13.97
N GLY A 38 13.14 14.78 -14.62
CA GLY A 38 13.55 13.53 -13.97
C GLY A 38 12.42 12.52 -13.99
N SER A 39 12.64 11.29 -13.56
CA SER A 39 11.62 10.23 -13.72
C SER A 39 10.45 10.37 -12.73
N SER A 40 9.27 9.86 -13.12
CA SER A 40 8.17 9.61 -12.19
C SER A 40 8.64 8.64 -11.08
N CYS A 41 8.26 8.92 -9.83
CA CYS A 41 8.68 8.11 -8.68
C CYS A 41 7.61 8.07 -7.56
N ILE A 42 7.85 7.23 -6.55
CA ILE A 42 7.08 7.28 -5.30
C ILE A 42 7.92 8.01 -4.25
N VAL A 43 7.38 9.09 -3.67
CA VAL A 43 8.00 9.78 -2.54
C VAL A 43 7.44 9.24 -1.23
N THR A 44 8.35 8.94 -0.31
CA THR A 44 8.10 8.48 1.06
C THR A 44 8.65 9.49 2.06
N ALA A 45 8.43 9.26 3.36
CA ALA A 45 8.96 10.12 4.42
C ALA A 45 10.50 10.22 4.46
N ILE A 46 11.22 9.27 3.85
CA ILE A 46 12.68 9.18 3.92
C ILE A 46 13.37 9.32 2.56
N GLY A 47 12.63 9.52 1.47
CA GLY A 47 13.18 9.66 0.12
C GLY A 47 12.28 9.15 -0.99
N GLY A 48 12.78 9.21 -2.22
CA GLY A 48 12.14 8.70 -3.43
C GLY A 48 12.46 7.23 -3.69
N ILE A 49 11.51 6.51 -4.29
CA ILE A 49 11.65 5.17 -4.83
C ILE A 49 11.46 5.29 -6.35
N ASP A 50 12.55 5.12 -7.09
CA ASP A 50 12.53 5.10 -8.55
C ASP A 50 12.19 3.69 -9.05
N LEU A 51 11.31 3.61 -10.06
CA LEU A 51 10.70 2.37 -10.51
C LEU A 51 10.85 2.23 -12.03
N ASP A 52 11.97 1.63 -12.44
CA ASP A 52 12.26 1.40 -13.85
C ASP A 52 11.21 0.49 -14.51
N GLY A 53 10.61 0.97 -15.60
CA GLY A 53 9.61 0.24 -16.37
C GLY A 53 8.18 0.30 -15.80
N ALA A 54 7.96 1.00 -14.70
CA ALA A 54 6.62 1.27 -14.19
C ALA A 54 5.94 2.37 -15.03
N THR A 55 4.67 2.18 -15.35
CA THR A 55 3.84 3.27 -15.87
C THR A 55 3.44 4.21 -14.73
N ASP A 56 3.00 5.42 -15.07
CA ASP A 56 2.41 6.35 -14.12
C ASP A 56 1.26 5.71 -13.30
N LEU A 57 0.45 4.86 -13.92
CA LEU A 57 -0.64 4.15 -13.24
C LEU A 57 -0.12 3.11 -12.24
N ASP A 58 0.99 2.43 -12.54
CA ASP A 58 1.62 1.49 -11.61
C ASP A 58 2.16 2.23 -10.39
N ILE A 59 2.81 3.38 -10.60
CA ILE A 59 3.34 4.25 -9.55
C ILE A 59 2.21 4.71 -8.63
N GLU A 60 1.09 5.17 -9.20
CA GLU A 60 -0.07 5.59 -8.42
C GLU A 60 -0.71 4.44 -7.65
N PHE A 61 -0.89 3.28 -8.29
CA PHE A 61 -1.43 2.11 -7.62
C PHE A 61 -0.57 1.69 -6.43
N MET A 62 0.75 1.61 -6.61
CA MET A 62 1.70 1.25 -5.56
C MET A 62 1.74 2.31 -4.44
N ALA A 63 1.70 3.60 -4.79
CA ALA A 63 1.66 4.67 -3.81
C ALA A 63 0.40 4.54 -2.93
N ASN A 64 -0.78 4.41 -3.52
CA ASN A 64 -2.05 4.27 -2.79
C ASN A 64 -2.13 2.98 -1.96
N ALA A 65 -1.55 1.88 -2.46
CA ALA A 65 -1.52 0.61 -1.74
C ALA A 65 -0.92 0.74 -0.33
N ARG A 66 0.02 1.67 -0.11
CA ARG A 66 0.61 1.89 1.22
C ARG A 66 -0.42 2.33 2.27
N GLN A 67 -1.42 3.11 1.88
CA GLN A 67 -2.50 3.61 2.74
C GLN A 67 -3.69 2.66 2.73
N ASP A 68 -4.00 2.07 1.57
CA ASP A 68 -5.13 1.16 1.42
C ASP A 68 -4.94 -0.13 2.20
N ILE A 69 -3.72 -0.71 2.22
CA ILE A 69 -3.48 -1.99 2.91
C ILE A 69 -3.77 -1.90 4.42
N PRO A 70 -3.28 -0.90 5.19
CA PRO A 70 -3.67 -0.72 6.59
C PRO A 70 -5.20 -0.62 6.78
N TYR A 71 -5.89 0.13 5.92
CA TYR A 71 -7.36 0.24 5.96
C TYR A 71 -8.02 -1.11 5.73
N LEU A 72 -7.59 -1.87 4.72
CA LEU A 72 -8.13 -3.19 4.41
C LEU A 72 -7.85 -4.21 5.51
N ILE A 73 -6.68 -4.18 6.15
CA ILE A 73 -6.38 -5.03 7.32
C ILE A 73 -7.36 -4.74 8.47
N ALA A 74 -7.60 -3.47 8.77
CA ALA A 74 -8.54 -3.07 9.81
C ALA A 74 -9.96 -3.59 9.51
N GLU A 75 -10.41 -3.45 8.26
CA GLU A 75 -11.72 -3.95 7.84
C GLU A 75 -11.81 -5.48 7.87
N LEU A 76 -10.76 -6.20 7.45
CA LEU A 76 -10.73 -7.66 7.55
C LEU A 76 -10.88 -8.12 9.01
N ARG A 77 -10.15 -7.51 9.94
CA ARG A 77 -10.26 -7.82 11.38
C ARG A 77 -11.65 -7.48 11.94
N ARG A 78 -12.20 -6.34 11.55
CA ARG A 78 -13.55 -5.91 11.94
C ARG A 78 -14.59 -6.93 11.48
N VAL A 79 -14.53 -7.35 10.22
CA VAL A 79 -15.45 -8.36 9.65
C VAL A 79 -15.26 -9.72 10.32
N THR A 80 -14.02 -10.15 10.59
CA THR A 80 -13.74 -11.40 11.33
C THR A 80 -14.36 -11.37 12.73
N SER A 81 -14.25 -10.25 13.44
CA SER A 81 -14.86 -10.08 14.76
C SER A 81 -16.38 -10.17 14.70
N LEU A 82 -17.03 -9.57 13.70
CA LEU A 82 -18.49 -9.61 13.55
C LEU A 82 -19.02 -11.00 13.19
N LEU A 83 -18.23 -11.80 12.49
CA LEU A 83 -18.62 -13.17 12.08
C LEU A 83 -18.33 -14.23 13.16
N SER A 84 -17.52 -13.88 14.17
CA SER A 84 -17.16 -14.77 15.27
C SER A 84 -17.94 -14.50 16.56
N ALA A 85 -18.81 -13.48 16.55
CA ALA A 85 -19.73 -13.11 17.64
C ALA A 85 -21.09 -13.81 17.45
#